data_AF-A0A1I2QVX7-F1
#
_entry.id   AF-A0A1I2QVX7-F1
#
_cell.length_a   1.000
_cell.length_b   1.000
_cell.length_c   1.000
_cell.angle_alpha   90.00
_cell.angle_beta   90.00
_cell.angle_gamma   90.00
#
_symmetry.space_group_name_H-M   'P 1'
#
loop_
_entity.id
_entity.type
_entity.pdbx_description
1 polymer ?
#
loop_
_entity_poly.entity_id
_entity_poly.type
_entity_poly.pdbx_seq_one_letter_code
_entity_poly.pdbx_strand_id
1 'polypeptide(L)'
;MEKEVLQKKGKPWKKASRVHSRLAKTCLTETEKLLLQAKARAAGMSESEWLRAAIRQRVVVARLTPGEANFVRHLTSLHQHVYRIREFLRHQGISVLEEACQGAEKHINHLLLYLDCDDRQSTHE
;
A
#
# COMPACT_ATOMS: atom_id res chain seq x y z
N MET A 1 41.35 37.10 -47.94
CA MET A 1 40.94 36.08 -46.94
C MET A 1 39.50 36.37 -46.58
N GLU A 2 38.55 35.75 -47.30
CA GLU A 2 37.13 35.81 -46.96
C GLU A 2 36.65 34.38 -46.78
N LYS A 3 36.12 34.07 -45.60
CA LYS A 3 35.48 32.79 -45.32
C LYS A 3 33.99 32.97 -45.54
N GLU A 4 33.47 32.52 -46.67
CA GLU A 4 32.02 32.40 -46.84
C GLU A 4 31.50 31.26 -45.94
N VAL A 5 30.56 31.62 -45.07
CA VAL A 5 29.92 30.73 -44.09
C VAL A 5 28.88 29.90 -44.84
N LEU A 6 29.13 28.60 -45.00
CA LEU A 6 28.13 27.66 -45.51
C LEU A 6 26.90 27.67 -44.58
N GLN A 7 25.80 28.29 -45.03
CA GLN A 7 24.50 28.14 -44.39
C GLN A 7 24.00 26.71 -44.61
N LYS A 8 24.06 25.90 -43.55
CA LYS A 8 23.48 24.55 -43.55
C LYS A 8 21.96 24.65 -43.66
N LYS A 9 21.42 24.32 -44.84
CA LYS A 9 19.99 24.04 -45.06
C LYS A 9 19.61 22.72 -44.36
N GLY A 10 19.51 22.76 -43.04
CA GLY A 10 18.98 21.68 -42.22
C GLY A 10 17.50 21.89 -41.89
N LYS A 11 16.75 20.79 -41.73
CA LYS A 11 15.36 20.82 -41.23
C LYS A 11 15.32 21.61 -39.91
N PRO A 12 14.39 22.56 -39.73
CA PRO A 12 14.34 23.39 -38.53
C PRO A 12 14.26 22.52 -37.29
N TRP A 13 15.03 22.90 -36.25
CA TRP A 13 15.02 22.21 -34.96
C TRP A 13 13.60 22.25 -34.41
N LYS A 14 12.90 21.11 -34.41
CA LYS A 14 11.60 21.03 -33.74
C LYS A 14 11.86 21.29 -32.26
N LYS A 15 11.26 22.33 -31.69
CA LYS A 15 11.22 22.52 -30.23
C LYS A 15 10.73 21.20 -29.63
N ALA A 16 11.43 20.68 -28.62
CA ALA A 16 11.01 19.49 -27.91
C ALA A 16 9.57 19.73 -27.43
N SER A 17 8.60 19.08 -28.11
CA SER A 17 7.22 19.07 -27.64
C SER A 17 7.29 18.49 -26.24
N ARG A 18 6.86 19.26 -25.23
CA ARG A 18 6.76 18.74 -23.86
C ARG A 18 5.86 17.53 -23.96
N VAL A 19 6.49 16.38 -23.85
CA VAL A 19 5.87 15.07 -23.98
C VAL A 19 4.83 14.96 -22.86
N HIS A 20 3.60 15.39 -23.16
CA HIS A 20 2.38 15.07 -22.41
C HIS A 20 2.07 13.55 -22.49
N SER A 21 2.96 12.74 -23.07
CA SER A 21 2.74 11.33 -23.39
C SER A 21 3.11 10.36 -22.27
N ARG A 22 3.30 10.83 -21.03
CA ARG A 22 3.44 9.95 -19.86
C ARG A 22 2.32 10.23 -18.87
N LEU A 23 1.09 10.10 -19.35
CA LEU A 23 -0.10 10.04 -18.50
C LEU A 23 -0.03 8.72 -17.71
N ALA A 24 0.33 8.80 -16.43
CA ALA A 24 0.13 7.70 -15.50
C ALA A 24 -1.31 7.76 -14.99
N LYS A 25 -2.07 6.68 -15.22
CA LYS A 25 -3.41 6.50 -14.65
C LYS A 25 -3.27 5.64 -13.40
N THR A 26 -3.79 6.10 -12.27
CA THR A 26 -3.88 5.32 -11.04
C THR A 26 -5.30 4.86 -10.83
N CYS A 27 -5.51 3.56 -10.77
CA CYS A 27 -6.77 2.97 -10.35
C CYS A 27 -6.75 2.85 -8.83
N LEU A 28 -7.65 3.56 -8.17
CA LEU A 28 -7.80 3.53 -6.72
C LEU A 28 -9.19 2.97 -6.40
N THR A 29 -9.28 2.20 -5.31
CA THR A 29 -10.55 1.88 -4.66
C THR A 29 -11.16 3.15 -4.06
N GLU A 30 -12.45 3.10 -3.75
CA GLU A 30 -13.18 4.27 -3.22
C GLU A 30 -12.60 4.77 -1.90
N THR A 31 -12.18 3.85 -1.03
CA THR A 31 -11.50 4.16 0.23
C THR A 31 -10.12 4.78 0.02
N GLU A 32 -9.32 4.25 -0.91
CA GLU A 32 -8.02 4.83 -1.25
C GLU A 32 -8.15 6.25 -1.82
N LYS A 33 -9.20 6.50 -2.62
CA LYS A 33 -9.49 7.85 -3.13
C LYS A 33 -9.83 8.82 -2.00
N LEU A 34 -10.65 8.40 -1.04
CA LEU A 34 -11.00 9.22 0.14
C LEU A 34 -9.76 9.54 0.98
N LEU A 35 -8.89 8.56 1.22
CA LEU A 35 -7.63 8.77 1.94
C LEU A 35 -6.71 9.74 1.21
N LEU A 36 -6.58 9.61 -0.12
CA LEU A 36 -5.79 10.50 -0.94
C LEU A 36 -6.34 11.94 -0.89
N GLN A 37 -7.67 12.10 -0.95
CA GLN A 37 -8.32 13.40 -0.81
C GLN A 37 -8.06 14.06 0.54
N ALA A 38 -8.18 13.29 1.63
CA ALA A 38 -7.89 13.79 2.97
C ALA A 38 -6.43 14.27 3.10
N LYS A 39 -5.47 13.48 2.59
CA LYS A 39 -4.05 13.83 2.62
C LYS A 39 -3.71 15.04 1.75
N ALA A 40 -4.31 15.13 0.56
CA ALA A 40 -4.11 16.28 -0.33
C ALA A 40 -4.66 17.58 0.29
N ARG A 41 -5.86 17.52 0.91
CA ARG A 41 -6.45 18.66 1.63
C ARG A 41 -5.60 19.09 2.82
N ALA A 42 -5.13 18.14 3.63
CA ALA A 42 -4.27 18.44 4.77
C ALA A 42 -2.94 19.11 4.35
N ALA A 43 -2.40 18.73 3.19
CA ALA A 43 -1.20 19.34 2.61
C ALA A 43 -1.47 20.65 1.84
N GLY A 44 -2.72 21.08 1.71
CA GLY A 44 -3.10 22.26 0.92
C GLY A 44 -2.83 22.13 -0.59
N MET A 45 -2.77 20.91 -1.12
CA MET A 45 -2.42 20.61 -2.51
C MET A 45 -3.58 19.98 -3.28
N SER A 46 -3.52 20.01 -4.61
CA SER A 46 -4.43 19.22 -5.44
C SER A 46 -4.11 17.72 -5.36
N GLU A 47 -5.12 16.85 -5.51
CA GLU A 47 -4.96 15.39 -5.48
C GLU A 47 -3.81 14.88 -6.37
N SER A 48 -3.74 15.41 -7.60
CA SER A 48 -2.72 15.03 -8.57
C SER A 48 -1.34 15.55 -8.21
N GLU A 49 -1.25 16.73 -7.60
CA GLU A 49 0.03 17.31 -7.16
C GLU A 49 0.56 16.60 -5.93
N TRP A 50 -0.32 16.29 -4.98
CA TRP A 50 -0.01 15.47 -3.83
C TRP A 50 0.50 14.09 -4.26
N LEU A 51 -0.17 13.43 -5.21
CA LEU A 51 0.27 12.13 -5.73
C LEU A 51 1.65 12.22 -6.41
N ARG A 52 1.90 13.27 -7.21
CA ARG A 52 3.23 13.48 -7.83
C ARG A 52 4.31 13.76 -6.79
N ALA A 53 4.00 14.54 -5.76
CA ALA A 53 4.91 14.83 -4.66
C ALA A 53 5.24 13.56 -3.87
N ALA A 54 4.23 12.75 -3.54
CA ALA A 54 4.39 11.47 -2.87
C ALA A 54 5.24 10.49 -3.72
N ILE A 55 4.97 10.36 -5.02
CA ILE A 55 5.77 9.54 -5.94
C ILE A 55 7.22 10.06 -6.01
N ARG A 56 7.42 11.39 -6.03
CA ARG A 56 8.76 12.01 -6.08
C ARG A 56 9.54 11.82 -4.78
N GLN A 57 8.87 11.85 -3.64
CA GLN A 57 9.45 11.58 -2.32
C GLN A 57 9.86 10.11 -2.15
N ARG A 58 9.30 9.18 -2.95
CA ARG A 58 9.69 7.75 -3.00
C ARG A 58 9.70 7.02 -1.64
N VAL A 59 8.93 7.47 -0.66
CA VAL A 59 8.87 6.77 0.63
C VAL A 59 7.92 5.57 0.48
N VAL A 60 8.49 4.41 0.15
CA VAL A 60 7.76 3.14 0.23
C VAL A 60 7.79 2.68 1.67
N VAL A 61 6.81 3.11 2.47
CA VAL A 61 6.62 2.56 3.83
C VAL A 61 5.92 1.22 3.68
N ALA A 62 6.59 0.15 4.09
CA ALA A 62 5.95 -1.16 4.17
C ALA A 62 4.86 -1.09 5.25
N ARG A 63 3.61 -1.42 4.87
CA ARG A 63 2.47 -1.49 5.81
C ARG A 63 2.76 -2.41 6.99
N LEU A 64 3.54 -3.46 6.77
CA LEU A 64 4.05 -4.38 7.79
C LEU A 64 5.57 -4.52 7.60
N THR A 65 6.31 -4.53 8.70
CA THR A 65 7.71 -4.93 8.68
C THR A 65 7.79 -6.43 8.34
N PRO A 66 8.94 -6.95 7.87
CA PRO A 66 9.10 -8.39 7.65
C PRO A 66 8.79 -9.25 8.88
N GLY A 67 9.10 -8.73 10.08
CA GLY A 67 8.76 -9.38 11.35
C GLY A 67 7.25 -9.49 11.58
N GLU A 68 6.53 -8.39 11.36
CA GLU A 68 5.07 -8.36 11.53
C GLU A 68 4.34 -9.17 10.46
N ALA A 69 4.82 -9.13 9.21
CA ALA A 69 4.28 -9.97 8.15
C ALA A 69 4.41 -11.46 8.50
N ASN A 70 5.55 -11.86 9.09
CA ASN A 70 5.72 -13.22 9.60
C ASN A 70 4.82 -13.50 10.80
N PHE A 71 4.61 -12.54 11.70
CA PHE A 71 3.72 -12.69 12.84
C PHE A 71 2.25 -12.86 12.41
N VAL A 72 1.75 -12.03 11.47
CA VAL A 72 0.41 -12.16 10.86
C VAL A 72 0.23 -13.52 10.17
N ARG A 73 1.25 -14.00 9.45
CA ARG A 73 1.22 -15.34 8.84
C ARG A 73 1.07 -16.43 9.90
N HIS A 74 1.84 -16.36 10.99
CA HIS A 74 1.72 -17.31 12.08
C HIS A 74 0.32 -17.28 12.71
N LEU A 75 -0.23 -16.10 12.99
CA LEU A 75 -1.59 -15.95 13.53
C LEU A 75 -2.65 -16.54 12.59
N THR A 76 -2.51 -16.31 11.28
CA THR A 76 -3.39 -16.90 10.26
C THR A 76 -3.31 -18.43 10.27
N SER A 77 -2.10 -19.00 10.32
CA SER A 77 -1.92 -20.45 10.43
C SER A 77 -2.52 -21.02 11.73
N LEU A 78 -2.37 -20.29 12.84
CA LEU A 78 -2.93 -20.67 14.14
C LEU A 78 -4.46 -20.69 14.12
N HIS A 79 -5.08 -19.66 13.52
CA HIS A 79 -6.53 -19.61 13.31
C HIS A 79 -7.02 -20.81 12.49
N GLN A 80 -6.31 -21.14 11.40
CA GLN A 80 -6.64 -22.32 10.60
C GLN A 80 -6.55 -23.63 11.38
N HIS A 81 -5.56 -23.76 12.28
CA HIS A 81 -5.46 -24.93 13.16
C HIS A 81 -6.65 -25.01 14.12
N VAL A 82 -6.99 -23.90 14.78
CA VAL A 82 -8.17 -23.82 15.67
C VAL A 82 -9.45 -24.15 14.92
N TYR A 83 -9.64 -23.60 13.73
CA TYR A 83 -10.78 -23.88 12.87
C TYR A 83 -10.90 -25.37 12.54
N ARG A 84 -9.79 -26.00 12.11
CA ARG A 84 -9.79 -27.43 11.78
C ARG A 84 -10.10 -28.32 12.97
N ILE A 85 -9.56 -28.00 14.15
CA ILE A 85 -9.86 -28.73 15.39
C ILE A 85 -11.34 -28.60 15.74
N ARG A 86 -11.87 -27.38 15.69
CA ARG A 86 -13.28 -27.10 15.97
C ARG A 86 -14.21 -27.84 15.01
N GLU A 87 -13.89 -27.82 13.71
CA GLU A 87 -14.63 -28.54 12.68
C GLU A 87 -14.62 -30.06 12.93
N PHE A 88 -13.45 -30.61 13.23
CA PHE A 88 -13.30 -32.03 13.56
C PHE A 88 -14.14 -32.42 14.78
N LEU A 89 -14.07 -31.64 15.86
CA LEU A 89 -14.83 -31.91 17.09
C LEU A 89 -16.35 -31.81 16.84
N ARG A 90 -16.79 -30.82 16.05
CA ARG A 90 -18.19 -30.66 15.65
C ARG A 90 -18.69 -31.86 14.87
N HIS A 91 -17.91 -32.38 13.93
CA HIS A 91 -18.26 -33.60 13.19
C HIS A 91 -18.36 -34.84 14.08
N GLN A 92 -17.58 -34.91 15.16
CA GLN A 92 -17.64 -35.99 16.15
C GLN A 92 -18.74 -35.79 17.20
N GLY A 93 -19.49 -34.69 17.16
CA GLY A 93 -20.50 -34.35 18.16
C GLY A 93 -19.94 -33.96 19.53
N ILE A 94 -18.65 -33.61 19.61
CA ILE A 94 -17.96 -33.26 20.85
C ILE A 94 -17.97 -31.74 21.02
N SER A 95 -18.66 -31.23 22.04
CA SER A 95 -18.79 -29.79 22.33
C SER A 95 -17.89 -29.28 23.46
N VAL A 96 -17.19 -30.17 24.18
CA VAL A 96 -16.42 -29.85 25.39
C VAL A 96 -15.34 -28.78 25.18
N LEU A 97 -14.81 -28.65 23.95
CA LEU A 97 -13.72 -27.72 23.63
C LEU A 97 -14.17 -26.43 22.92
N GLU A 98 -15.48 -26.24 22.73
CA GLU A 98 -16.02 -25.13 21.94
C GLU A 98 -15.66 -23.75 22.55
N GLU A 99 -15.79 -23.62 23.87
CA GLU A 99 -15.42 -22.38 24.59
C GLU A 99 -13.92 -22.06 24.45
N ALA A 100 -13.07 -23.08 24.47
CA ALA A 100 -11.64 -22.92 24.29
C ALA A 100 -11.28 -22.48 22.86
N CYS A 101 -11.93 -23.06 21.84
CA CYS A 101 -11.77 -22.63 20.45
C CYS A 101 -12.20 -21.18 20.25
N GLN A 102 -13.34 -20.78 20.82
CA GLN A 102 -13.82 -19.40 20.78
C GLN A 102 -12.89 -18.43 21.51
N GLY A 103 -12.33 -18.85 22.65
CA GLY A 103 -11.32 -18.08 23.39
C GLY A 103 -10.04 -17.87 22.57
N ALA A 104 -9.56 -18.91 21.90
CA ALA A 104 -8.40 -18.83 21.01
C ALA A 104 -8.65 -17.90 19.81
N GLU A 105 -9.81 -18.01 19.15
CA GLU A 105 -10.21 -17.11 18.06
C GLU A 105 -10.24 -15.64 18.51
N LYS A 106 -10.80 -15.36 19.70
CA LYS A 106 -10.82 -14.00 20.27
C LYS A 106 -9.42 -13.45 20.52
N HIS A 107 -8.51 -14.25 21.08
CA HIS A 107 -7.12 -13.82 21.31
C HIS A 107 -6.39 -13.55 19.99
N ILE A 108 -6.57 -14.40 18.98
CA ILE A 108 -5.96 -14.18 17.66
C ILE A 108 -6.45 -12.86 17.06
N ASN A 109 -7.76 -12.59 17.12
CA ASN A 109 -8.33 -11.34 16.62
C ASN A 109 -7.81 -10.12 17.39
N HIS A 110 -7.66 -10.21 18.71
CA HIS A 110 -7.10 -9.14 19.51
C HIS A 110 -5.64 -8.83 19.13
N LEU A 111 -4.82 -9.86 18.87
CA LEU A 111 -3.44 -9.69 18.42
C LEU A 111 -3.35 -9.09 17.01
N LEU A 112 -4.28 -9.42 16.12
CA LEU A 112 -4.35 -8.79 14.79
C LEU A 112 -4.74 -7.31 14.87
N LEU A 113 -5.69 -6.95 15.75
CA LEU A 113 -6.08 -5.55 15.97
C LEU A 113 -4.94 -4.71 16.54
N TYR A 114 -4.12 -5.28 17.43
CA TYR A 114 -2.94 -4.59 17.95
C TYR A 114 -1.93 -4.18 16.84
N LEU A 115 -1.84 -4.96 15.77
CA LEU A 115 -0.97 -4.66 14.62
C LEU A 115 -1.56 -3.62 13.67
N ASP A 116 -2.89 -3.44 13.67
CA ASP A 116 -3.60 -2.50 12.78
C ASP A 116 -3.57 -1.06 13.33
N CYS A 117 -3.38 -0.88 14.64
CA CYS A 117 -3.32 0.44 15.28
C CYS A 117 -2.00 1.21 15.06
N ASP A 118 -1.04 0.64 14.34
CA ASP A 118 0.24 1.29 14.07
C ASP A 118 0.13 2.22 12.84
N ASP A 119 -0.45 3.40 13.06
CA ASP A 119 -0.42 4.53 12.11
C ASP A 119 1.03 5.02 11.98
N ARG A 120 1.81 4.35 11.14
CA ARG A 120 3.23 4.66 10.92
C ARG A 120 3.40 6.06 10.36
N GLN A 121 3.77 6.98 11.25
CA GLN A 121 4.43 8.23 10.90
C GLN A 121 5.71 7.86 10.14
N SER A 122 5.89 8.40 8.93
CA SER A 122 7.16 8.30 8.24
C SER A 122 8.22 8.99 9.10
N THR A 123 9.07 8.21 9.78
CA THR A 123 10.30 8.74 10.37
C THR A 123 11.18 9.23 9.23
N HIS A 124 11.05 10.52 8.93
CA HIS A 124 11.99 11.26 8.11
C HIS A 124 13.21 11.56 8.99
N GLU A 125 14.26 10.77 8.82
CA GLU A 125 15.64 11.19 9.09
C GLU A 125 16.39 11.34 7.75
#